data_AF-A0A7C9AB98-F1
#
_entry.id   AF-A0A7C9AB98-F1
#
_cell.length_a   1.000
_cell.length_b   1.000
_cell.length_c   1.000
_cell.angle_alpha   90.00
_cell.angle_beta   90.00
_cell.angle_gamma   90.00
#
_symmetry.space_group_name_H-M   'P 1'
#
loop_
_entity.id
_entity.type
_entity.pdbx_description
1 polymer ?
#
loop_
_entity_poly.entity_id
_entity_poly.type
_entity_poly.pdbx_seq_one_letter_code
_entity_poly.pdbx_strand_id
1 'polypeptide(L)'
;EIEAAKTRSQLELQLSTQTQLLNARDVEVASLKDQISRLEAEFSSYKVRAHSLLQKKDAELASAKDSEQVKALEEALKEAENEISSIAAERDKAFSELQDALVKHKKDLAARDDALRNANQHIKNLEMKLESQAIHLQTEKDTWELNLRNVEETWRLKYEALKAENEATRAEDLEKEVKELKAKFKNLKEEHDSFRDLADRMLEEKDMEISRLSSEIKNLQHSLDLRPKGSIDEINGTATQKQDASSPSAAEQQILMLARQQAQREEELTQAQRHILALQDEIEELERENRLHSQQVSLLKEELRNMDRARKREGVDMTYLKNVVLKLLETGEVEALLPVIAMLLQFSPDEVQKCQQA
;
A
#
# COMPACT_ATOMS: atom_id res chain seq x y z
N GLU A 1 -1.13 -105.97 137.73
CA GLU A 1 0.02 -105.08 137.41
C GLU A 1 0.82 -105.55 136.19
N ILE A 2 1.29 -106.81 136.12
CA ILE A 2 2.17 -107.30 135.04
C ILE A 2 1.56 -107.13 133.63
N GLU A 3 0.27 -107.43 133.43
CA GLU A 3 -0.37 -107.27 132.11
C GLU A 3 -0.48 -105.80 131.66
N ALA A 4 -0.73 -104.88 132.59
CA ALA A 4 -0.77 -103.44 132.31
C ALA A 4 0.61 -102.89 131.92
N ALA A 5 1.69 -103.44 132.48
CA ALA A 5 3.05 -103.11 132.04
C ALA A 5 3.35 -103.64 130.63
N LYS A 6 2.83 -104.82 130.27
CA LYS A 6 3.04 -105.44 128.95
C LYS A 6 2.25 -104.70 127.85
N THR A 7 0.99 -104.34 128.08
CA THR A 7 0.21 -103.54 127.13
C THR A 7 0.77 -102.13 127.00
N ARG A 8 1.23 -101.52 128.10
CA ARG A 8 1.92 -100.22 128.08
C ARG A 8 3.22 -100.27 127.26
N SER A 9 4.08 -101.27 127.46
CA SER A 9 5.30 -101.45 126.67
C SER A 9 5.01 -101.66 125.17
N GLN A 10 3.94 -102.39 124.83
CA GLN A 10 3.52 -102.61 123.45
C GLN A 10 2.96 -101.33 122.80
N LEU A 11 2.23 -100.50 123.57
CA LEU A 11 1.78 -99.18 123.13
C LEU A 11 2.93 -98.18 123.02
N GLU A 12 3.91 -98.20 123.92
CA GLU A 12 5.13 -97.38 123.86
C GLU A 12 5.99 -97.75 122.63
N LEU A 13 6.07 -99.04 122.28
CA LEU A 13 6.70 -99.48 121.03
C LEU A 13 5.93 -98.99 119.79
N GLN A 14 4.59 -99.13 119.78
CA GLN A 14 3.75 -98.63 118.68
C GLN A 14 3.86 -97.11 118.52
N LEU A 15 3.80 -96.35 119.62
CA LEU A 15 4.07 -94.91 119.64
C LEU A 15 5.45 -94.60 119.06
N SER A 16 6.51 -95.26 119.53
CA SER A 16 7.87 -95.08 119.00
C SER A 16 7.93 -95.31 117.49
N THR A 17 7.33 -96.39 116.97
CA THR A 17 7.27 -96.65 115.52
C THR A 17 6.44 -95.62 114.74
N GLN A 18 5.33 -95.13 115.30
CA GLN A 18 4.56 -94.06 114.68
C GLN A 18 5.35 -92.75 114.68
N THR A 19 6.01 -92.38 115.78
CA THR A 19 6.87 -91.18 115.87
C THR A 19 8.04 -91.27 114.87
N GLN A 20 8.68 -92.42 114.72
CA GLN A 20 9.73 -92.61 113.71
C GLN A 20 9.19 -92.46 112.28
N LEU A 21 8.02 -93.03 111.98
CA LEU A 21 7.40 -92.92 110.66
C LEU A 21 6.91 -91.49 110.36
N LEU A 22 6.42 -90.78 111.38
CA LEU A 22 5.99 -89.38 111.29
C LEU A 22 7.20 -88.47 111.05
N ASN A 23 8.28 -88.65 111.81
CA ASN A 23 9.56 -87.95 111.59
C ASN A 23 10.13 -88.21 110.17
N ALA A 24 10.04 -89.44 109.66
CA ALA A 24 10.49 -89.76 108.30
C ALA A 24 9.66 -89.04 107.23
N ARG A 25 8.33 -88.94 107.42
CA ARG A 25 7.44 -88.17 106.53
C ARG A 25 7.67 -86.67 106.64
N ASP A 26 7.98 -86.14 107.82
CA ASP A 26 8.35 -84.73 107.99
C ASP A 26 9.65 -84.39 107.24
N VAL A 27 10.65 -85.29 107.27
CA VAL A 27 11.90 -85.14 106.50
C VAL A 27 11.64 -85.22 104.99
N GLU A 28 10.80 -86.15 104.51
CA GLU A 28 10.39 -86.19 103.11
C GLU A 28 9.66 -84.91 102.69
N VAL A 29 8.69 -84.43 103.48
CA VAL A 29 7.94 -83.19 103.23
C VAL A 29 8.86 -81.97 103.24
N ALA A 30 9.86 -81.90 104.12
CA ALA A 30 10.88 -80.86 104.09
C ALA A 30 11.71 -80.93 102.80
N SER A 31 12.15 -82.13 102.39
CA SER A 31 12.95 -82.32 101.17
C SER A 31 12.18 -81.95 99.89
N LEU A 32 10.87 -82.23 99.83
CA LEU A 32 10.00 -81.87 98.72
C LEU A 32 9.72 -80.36 98.69
N LYS A 33 9.54 -79.72 99.86
CA LYS A 33 9.44 -78.26 99.96
C LYS A 33 10.73 -77.59 99.46
N ASP A 34 11.90 -78.08 99.87
CA ASP A 34 13.19 -77.59 99.37
C ASP A 34 13.32 -77.75 97.85
N GLN A 35 12.87 -78.86 97.28
CA GLN A 35 12.86 -79.06 95.82
C GLN A 35 11.90 -78.12 95.11
N ILE A 36 10.69 -77.90 95.65
CA ILE A 36 9.71 -76.94 95.13
C ILE A 36 10.31 -75.53 95.15
N SER A 37 10.87 -75.09 96.27
CA SER A 37 11.48 -73.75 96.38
C SER A 37 12.70 -73.56 95.47
N ARG A 38 13.49 -74.63 95.20
CA ARG A 38 14.55 -74.60 94.17
C ARG A 38 13.97 -74.44 92.77
N LEU A 39 12.95 -75.22 92.41
CA LEU A 39 12.29 -75.13 91.11
C LEU A 39 11.59 -73.78 90.89
N GLU A 40 11.00 -73.19 91.94
CA GLU A 40 10.43 -71.85 91.91
C GLU A 40 11.51 -70.76 91.72
N ALA A 41 12.67 -70.91 92.35
CA ALA A 41 13.83 -70.03 92.14
C ALA A 41 14.42 -70.17 90.73
N GLU A 42 14.52 -71.39 90.20
CA GLU A 42 14.96 -71.66 88.84
C GLU A 42 13.95 -71.14 87.79
N PHE A 43 12.66 -71.34 88.01
CA PHE A 43 11.59 -70.86 87.13
C PHE A 43 11.50 -69.34 87.11
N SER A 44 11.62 -68.68 88.28
CA SER A 44 11.66 -67.22 88.35
C SER A 44 12.93 -66.65 87.70
N SER A 45 14.09 -67.28 87.89
CA SER A 45 15.33 -66.95 87.17
C SER A 45 15.18 -67.12 85.66
N TYR A 46 14.57 -68.22 85.20
CA TYR A 46 14.27 -68.47 83.79
C TYR A 46 13.31 -67.42 83.21
N LYS A 47 12.25 -67.07 83.95
CA LYS A 47 11.29 -66.03 83.54
C LYS A 47 11.97 -64.67 83.36
N VAL A 48 12.82 -64.26 84.30
CA VAL A 48 13.61 -63.01 84.18
C VAL A 48 14.57 -63.09 82.99
N ARG A 49 15.27 -64.21 82.81
CA ARG A 49 16.20 -64.41 81.68
C ARG A 49 15.47 -64.34 80.34
N ALA A 50 14.37 -65.06 80.19
CA ALA A 50 13.55 -65.07 78.98
C ALA A 50 12.99 -63.67 78.67
N HIS A 51 12.49 -62.94 79.68
CA HIS A 51 11.99 -61.59 79.48
C HIS A 51 13.10 -60.61 79.07
N SER A 52 14.31 -60.74 79.65
CA SER A 52 15.48 -59.94 79.26
C SER A 52 15.99 -60.26 77.85
N LEU A 53 15.86 -61.51 77.40
CA LEU A 53 16.18 -61.93 76.03
C LEU A 53 15.18 -61.37 75.02
N LEU A 54 13.88 -61.41 75.36
CA LEU A 54 12.83 -60.81 74.53
C LEU A 54 13.06 -59.31 74.38
N GLN A 55 13.25 -58.59 75.50
CA GLN A 55 13.51 -57.15 75.50
C GLN A 55 14.77 -56.76 74.70
N LYS A 56 15.83 -57.58 74.76
CA LYS A 56 17.02 -57.40 73.90
C LYS A 56 16.69 -57.59 72.42
N LYS A 57 15.92 -58.61 72.05
CA LYS A 57 15.53 -58.85 70.67
C LYS A 57 14.59 -57.78 70.11
N ASP A 58 13.67 -57.28 70.92
CA ASP A 58 12.80 -56.16 70.56
C ASP A 58 13.62 -54.88 70.31
N ALA A 59 14.63 -54.61 71.16
CA ALA A 59 15.54 -53.47 70.98
C ALA A 59 16.47 -53.63 69.76
N GLU A 60 17.01 -54.82 69.50
CA GLU A 60 17.80 -55.12 68.30
C GLU A 60 16.96 -54.96 67.02
N LEU A 61 15.70 -55.41 67.02
CA LEU A 61 14.78 -55.26 65.88
C LEU A 61 14.35 -53.80 65.64
N ALA A 62 14.16 -53.01 66.70
CA ALA A 62 13.92 -51.58 66.57
C ALA A 62 15.13 -50.88 65.92
N SER A 63 16.33 -51.09 66.48
CA SER A 63 17.56 -50.50 65.95
C SER A 63 17.88 -50.92 64.50
N ALA A 64 17.51 -52.13 64.09
CA ALA A 64 17.66 -52.58 62.71
C ALA A 64 16.72 -51.84 61.75
N LYS A 65 15.44 -51.69 62.12
CA LYS A 65 14.45 -50.92 61.35
C LYS A 65 14.83 -49.45 61.22
N ASP A 66 15.30 -48.84 62.31
CA ASP A 66 15.77 -47.46 62.30
C ASP A 66 16.97 -47.29 61.34
N SER A 67 17.89 -48.26 61.30
CA SER A 67 19.02 -48.25 60.35
C SER A 67 18.60 -48.42 58.88
N GLU A 68 17.60 -49.25 58.59
CA GLU A 68 17.06 -49.40 57.23
C GLU A 68 16.33 -48.13 56.78
N GLN A 69 15.57 -47.49 57.66
CA GLN A 69 14.89 -46.21 57.37
C GLN A 69 15.90 -45.08 57.12
N VAL A 70 16.97 -44.99 57.91
CA VAL A 70 18.04 -44.00 57.69
C VAL A 70 18.68 -44.19 56.32
N LYS A 71 19.02 -45.42 55.91
CA LYS A 71 19.59 -45.68 54.58
C LYS A 71 18.65 -45.29 53.44
N ALA A 72 17.36 -45.62 53.55
CA ALA A 72 16.37 -45.23 52.55
C ALA A 72 16.23 -43.69 52.42
N LEU A 73 16.36 -42.97 53.54
CA LEU A 73 16.37 -41.50 53.53
C LEU A 73 17.69 -40.93 52.95
N GLU A 74 18.84 -41.55 53.23
CA GLU A 74 20.14 -41.18 52.64
C GLU A 74 20.16 -41.41 51.11
N GLU A 75 19.60 -42.54 50.64
CA GLU A 75 19.48 -42.84 49.21
C GLU A 75 18.54 -41.86 48.51
N ALA A 76 17.34 -41.60 49.07
CA ALA A 76 16.40 -40.61 48.53
C ALA A 76 16.96 -39.18 48.54
N LEU A 77 17.72 -38.80 49.58
CA LEU A 77 18.38 -37.50 49.64
C LEU A 77 19.46 -37.38 48.56
N LYS A 78 20.25 -38.43 48.34
CA LYS A 78 21.26 -38.48 47.28
C LYS A 78 20.67 -38.46 45.87
N GLU A 79 19.53 -39.11 45.64
CA GLU A 79 18.77 -39.00 44.39
C GLU A 79 18.30 -37.57 44.16
N ALA A 80 17.69 -36.94 45.17
CA ALA A 80 17.27 -35.53 45.10
C ALA A 80 18.45 -34.56 44.86
N GLU A 81 19.61 -34.78 45.48
CA GLU A 81 20.83 -34.00 45.23
C GLU A 81 21.33 -34.11 43.78
N ASN A 82 21.26 -35.32 43.19
CA ASN A 82 21.60 -35.55 41.79
C ASN A 82 20.60 -34.88 40.83
N GLU A 83 19.29 -34.97 41.11
CA GLU A 83 18.25 -34.30 40.33
C GLU A 83 18.42 -32.78 40.37
N ILE A 84 18.61 -32.19 41.56
CA ILE A 84 18.89 -30.76 41.73
C ILE A 84 20.13 -30.34 40.95
N SER A 85 21.18 -31.15 40.95
CA SER A 85 22.41 -30.89 40.20
C SER A 85 22.18 -30.92 38.68
N SER A 86 21.37 -31.86 38.18
CA SER A 86 20.99 -31.93 36.76
C SER A 86 20.14 -30.72 36.35
N ILE A 87 19.11 -30.39 37.13
CA ILE A 87 18.22 -29.25 36.89
C ILE A 87 19.00 -27.92 36.94
N ALA A 88 19.98 -27.79 37.83
CA ALA A 88 20.85 -26.62 37.88
C ALA A 88 21.72 -26.49 36.61
N ALA A 89 22.30 -27.59 36.12
CA ALA A 89 23.08 -27.60 34.89
C ALA A 89 22.22 -27.28 33.65
N GLU A 90 20.99 -27.81 33.57
CA GLU A 90 20.04 -27.50 32.51
C GLU A 90 19.60 -26.02 32.54
N ARG A 91 19.30 -25.49 33.73
CA ARG A 91 19.00 -24.06 33.94
C ARG A 91 20.15 -23.17 33.47
N ASP A 92 21.38 -23.50 33.85
CA ASP A 92 22.55 -22.66 33.54
C ASP A 92 22.89 -22.71 32.05
N LYS A 93 22.69 -23.87 31.41
CA LYS A 93 22.74 -24.00 29.95
C LYS A 93 21.67 -23.14 29.26
N ALA A 94 20.40 -23.26 29.67
CA ALA A 94 19.31 -22.47 29.11
C ALA A 94 19.51 -20.95 29.32
N PHE A 95 20.08 -20.56 30.45
CA PHE A 95 20.44 -19.17 30.72
C PHE A 95 21.53 -18.67 29.76
N SER A 96 22.58 -19.46 29.51
CA SER A 96 23.62 -19.13 28.52
C SER A 96 23.04 -19.00 27.11
N GLU A 97 22.20 -19.94 26.68
CA GLU A 97 21.57 -19.93 25.35
C GLU A 97 20.66 -18.70 25.17
N LEU A 98 19.89 -18.31 26.20
CA LEU A 98 19.08 -17.09 26.20
C LEU A 98 19.96 -15.83 26.17
N GLN A 99 21.08 -15.81 26.89
CA GLN A 99 22.01 -14.68 26.90
C GLN A 99 22.66 -14.49 25.52
N ASP A 100 23.10 -15.58 24.86
CA ASP A 100 23.67 -15.55 23.52
C ASP A 100 22.64 -15.11 22.47
N ALA A 101 21.41 -15.62 22.55
CA ALA A 101 20.30 -15.19 21.69
C ALA A 101 20.01 -13.69 21.86
N LEU A 102 20.02 -13.18 23.11
CA LEU A 102 19.78 -11.77 23.42
C LEU A 102 20.92 -10.88 22.87
N VAL A 103 22.19 -11.30 22.98
CA VAL A 103 23.34 -10.60 22.38
C VAL A 103 23.23 -10.57 20.86
N LYS A 104 22.87 -11.69 20.23
CA LYS A 104 22.63 -11.78 18.78
C LYS A 104 21.52 -10.83 18.33
N HIS A 105 20.37 -10.84 18.98
CA HIS A 105 19.25 -9.96 18.64
C HIS A 105 19.58 -8.48 18.83
N LYS A 106 20.35 -8.11 19.86
CA LYS A 106 20.87 -6.74 20.00
C LYS A 106 21.77 -6.31 18.83
N LYS A 107 22.65 -7.21 18.36
CA LYS A 107 23.50 -6.95 17.19
C LYS A 107 22.68 -6.81 15.90
N ASP A 108 21.70 -7.68 15.71
CA ASP A 108 20.80 -7.64 14.54
C ASP A 108 19.92 -6.38 14.52
N LEU A 109 19.49 -5.89 15.70
CA LEU A 109 18.77 -4.62 15.84
C LEU A 109 19.67 -3.43 15.50
N ALA A 110 20.88 -3.35 16.07
CA ALA A 110 21.81 -2.26 15.76
C ALA A 110 22.14 -2.19 14.25
N ALA A 111 22.35 -3.34 13.60
CA ALA A 111 22.58 -3.41 12.15
C ALA A 111 21.36 -2.95 11.33
N ARG A 112 20.13 -3.21 11.80
CA ARG A 112 18.90 -2.67 11.17
C ARG A 112 18.76 -1.17 11.37
N ASP A 113 19.07 -0.65 12.56
CA ASP A 113 19.01 0.79 12.84
C ASP A 113 20.01 1.59 11.99
N ASP A 114 21.23 1.07 11.81
CA ASP A 114 22.23 1.66 10.90
C ASP A 114 21.79 1.58 9.43
N ALA A 115 21.23 0.46 8.99
CA ALA A 115 20.69 0.32 7.64
C ALA A 115 19.51 1.29 7.37
N LEU A 116 18.61 1.44 8.34
CA LEU A 116 17.48 2.39 8.29
C LEU A 116 17.97 3.84 8.27
N ARG A 117 19.00 4.18 9.06
CA ARG A 117 19.64 5.51 9.03
C ARG A 117 20.24 5.81 7.65
N ASN A 118 20.93 4.85 7.05
CA ASN A 118 21.50 4.99 5.71
C ASN A 118 20.42 5.14 4.62
N ALA A 119 19.33 4.36 4.71
CA ALA A 119 18.19 4.47 3.81
C ALA A 119 17.51 5.85 3.92
N ASN A 120 17.25 6.34 5.13
CA ASN A 120 16.68 7.67 5.37
C ASN A 120 17.59 8.79 4.84
N GLN A 121 18.92 8.67 4.98
CA GLN A 121 19.84 9.65 4.41
C GLN A 121 19.84 9.60 2.87
N HIS A 122 19.66 8.42 2.26
CA HIS A 122 19.52 8.29 0.82
C HIS A 122 18.21 8.92 0.31
N ILE A 123 17.09 8.65 0.97
CA ILE A 123 15.78 9.27 0.68
C ILE A 123 15.90 10.79 0.75
N LYS A 124 16.45 11.34 1.85
CA LYS A 124 16.66 12.78 2.00
C LYS A 124 17.54 13.39 0.90
N ASN A 125 18.55 12.66 0.43
CA ASN A 125 19.38 13.10 -0.69
C ASN A 125 18.63 13.07 -2.03
N LEU A 126 17.66 12.17 -2.22
CA LEU A 126 16.79 12.15 -3.40
C LEU A 126 15.73 13.26 -3.33
N GLU A 127 15.12 13.49 -2.16
CA GLU A 127 14.19 14.61 -1.91
C GLU A 127 14.83 15.96 -2.26
N MET A 128 16.05 16.23 -1.75
CA MET A 128 16.78 17.47 -2.08
C MET A 128 17.09 17.61 -3.58
N LYS A 129 17.35 16.50 -4.29
CA LYS A 129 17.56 16.52 -5.74
C LYS A 129 16.26 16.82 -6.48
N LEU A 130 15.17 16.16 -6.12
CA LEU A 130 13.86 16.35 -6.71
C LEU A 130 13.36 17.78 -6.50
N GLU A 131 13.52 18.34 -5.29
CA GLU A 131 13.22 19.74 -4.99
C GLU A 131 14.07 20.69 -5.86
N SER A 132 15.37 20.44 -5.99
CA SER A 132 16.24 21.26 -6.84
C SER A 132 15.85 21.21 -8.33
N GLN A 133 15.37 20.06 -8.81
CA GLN A 133 14.86 19.91 -10.18
C GLN A 133 13.49 20.57 -10.36
N ALA A 134 12.59 20.47 -9.38
CA ALA A 134 11.30 21.14 -9.41
C ALA A 134 11.45 22.66 -9.44
N ILE A 135 12.33 23.22 -8.60
CA ILE A 135 12.69 24.64 -8.63
C ILE A 135 13.30 25.01 -9.98
N HIS A 136 14.23 24.21 -10.52
CA HIS A 136 14.85 24.49 -11.81
C HIS A 136 13.82 24.54 -12.95
N LEU A 137 12.96 23.52 -13.07
CA LEU A 137 11.89 23.48 -14.09
C LEU A 137 10.88 24.62 -13.93
N GLN A 138 10.55 25.01 -12.69
CA GLN A 138 9.70 26.18 -12.45
C GLN A 138 10.38 27.47 -12.91
N THR A 139 11.68 27.66 -12.61
CA THR A 139 12.41 28.84 -13.10
C THR A 139 12.55 28.86 -14.62
N GLU A 140 12.77 27.71 -15.27
CA GLU A 140 12.78 27.63 -16.74
C GLU A 140 11.42 28.01 -17.31
N LYS A 141 10.34 27.43 -16.79
CA LYS A 141 8.96 27.79 -17.17
C LYS A 141 8.72 29.29 -17.04
N ASP A 142 9.07 29.91 -15.91
CA ASP A 142 8.90 31.35 -15.68
C ASP A 142 9.69 32.19 -16.71
N THR A 143 10.91 31.75 -17.09
CA THR A 143 11.69 32.42 -18.14
C THR A 143 11.08 32.23 -19.53
N TRP A 144 10.52 31.07 -19.86
CA TRP A 144 9.82 30.83 -21.13
C TRP A 144 8.54 31.67 -21.21
N GLU A 145 7.75 31.75 -20.13
CA GLU A 145 6.56 32.60 -20.05
C GLU A 145 6.88 34.10 -20.13
N LEU A 146 8.03 34.54 -19.59
CA LEU A 146 8.50 35.92 -19.77
C LEU A 146 8.95 36.18 -21.21
N ASN A 147 9.74 35.28 -21.80
CA ASN A 147 10.21 35.38 -23.18
C ASN A 147 9.04 35.39 -24.18
N LEU A 148 8.02 34.55 -23.96
CA LEU A 148 6.81 34.51 -24.79
C LEU A 148 6.07 35.86 -24.72
N ARG A 149 5.81 36.40 -23.53
CA ARG A 149 5.17 37.72 -23.35
C ARG A 149 5.96 38.83 -24.02
N ASN A 150 7.29 38.85 -23.88
CA ASN A 150 8.15 39.82 -24.56
C ASN A 150 8.03 39.72 -26.09
N VAL A 151 8.00 38.50 -26.64
CA VAL A 151 7.80 38.28 -28.08
C VAL A 151 6.42 38.77 -28.52
N GLU A 152 5.35 38.43 -27.81
CA GLU A 152 3.99 38.91 -28.08
C GLU A 152 3.89 40.44 -28.05
N GLU A 153 4.50 41.09 -27.05
CA GLU A 153 4.52 42.54 -26.92
C GLU A 153 5.31 43.21 -28.06
N THR A 154 6.48 42.69 -28.43
CA THR A 154 7.23 43.23 -29.57
C THR A 154 6.50 43.06 -30.91
N TRP A 155 5.74 41.97 -31.10
CA TRP A 155 4.90 41.80 -32.30
C TRP A 155 3.66 42.71 -32.28
N ARG A 156 3.04 42.93 -31.12
CA ARG A 156 1.94 43.88 -30.94
C ARG A 156 2.38 45.30 -31.32
N LEU A 157 3.51 45.76 -30.78
CA LEU A 157 4.08 47.08 -31.08
C LEU A 157 4.45 47.22 -32.57
N LYS A 158 5.02 46.18 -33.20
CA LYS A 158 5.29 46.19 -34.65
C LYS A 158 4.01 46.28 -35.49
N TYR A 159 2.96 45.56 -35.09
CA TYR A 159 1.67 45.60 -35.77
C TYR A 159 1.00 46.97 -35.64
N GLU A 160 1.04 47.57 -34.45
CA GLU A 160 0.53 48.93 -34.21
C GLU A 160 1.30 49.98 -35.02
N ALA A 161 2.63 49.87 -35.09
CA ALA A 161 3.48 50.75 -35.92
C ALA A 161 3.16 50.62 -37.42
N LEU A 162 3.11 49.40 -37.96
CA LEU A 162 2.75 49.15 -39.36
C LEU A 162 1.33 49.60 -39.70
N LYS A 163 0.39 49.47 -38.76
CA LYS A 163 -0.97 49.97 -38.92
C LYS A 163 -0.97 51.50 -39.00
N ALA A 164 -0.26 52.18 -38.10
CA ALA A 164 -0.15 53.65 -38.11
C ALA A 164 0.54 54.16 -39.38
N GLU A 165 1.59 53.48 -39.86
CA GLU A 165 2.27 53.79 -41.12
C GLU A 165 1.31 53.65 -42.32
N ASN A 166 0.57 52.54 -42.42
CA ASN A 166 -0.41 52.32 -43.48
C ASN A 166 -1.61 53.29 -43.43
N GLU A 167 -2.04 53.69 -42.23
CA GLU A 167 -3.06 54.74 -42.07
C GLU A 167 -2.53 56.11 -42.51
N ALA A 168 -1.25 56.41 -42.25
CA ALA A 168 -0.59 57.64 -42.69
C ALA A 168 -0.37 57.68 -44.21
N THR A 169 0.19 56.64 -44.83
CA THR A 169 0.38 56.58 -46.29
C THR A 169 -0.96 56.66 -47.03
N ARG A 170 -1.99 55.95 -46.55
CA ARG A 170 -3.34 56.05 -47.09
C ARG A 170 -3.94 57.45 -46.95
N ALA A 171 -3.67 58.16 -45.86
CA ALA A 171 -4.11 59.55 -45.69
C ALA A 171 -3.38 60.50 -46.67
N GLU A 172 -2.07 60.33 -46.86
CA GLU A 172 -1.30 61.10 -47.85
C GLU A 172 -1.77 60.85 -49.28
N ASP A 173 -2.05 59.60 -49.65
CA ASP A 173 -2.49 59.25 -51.00
C ASP A 173 -3.89 59.79 -51.28
N LEU A 174 -4.82 59.71 -50.32
CA LEU A 174 -6.12 60.39 -50.41
C LEU A 174 -5.96 61.92 -50.51
N GLU A 175 -4.98 62.53 -49.83
CA GLU A 175 -4.73 63.96 -49.96
C GLU A 175 -4.18 64.33 -51.35
N LYS A 176 -3.31 63.49 -51.94
CA LYS A 176 -2.81 63.63 -53.32
C LYS A 176 -3.95 63.53 -54.33
N GLU A 177 -4.79 62.49 -54.23
CA GLU A 177 -5.97 62.32 -55.09
C GLU A 177 -6.92 63.53 -55.01
N VAL A 178 -7.19 64.04 -53.80
CA VAL A 178 -8.02 65.24 -53.60
C VAL A 178 -7.37 66.49 -54.20
N LYS A 179 -6.04 66.66 -54.11
CA LYS A 179 -5.32 67.76 -54.76
C LYS A 179 -5.38 67.66 -56.29
N GLU A 180 -5.20 66.46 -56.85
CA GLU A 180 -5.33 66.21 -58.29
C GLU A 180 -6.74 66.46 -58.81
N LEU A 181 -7.76 65.98 -58.10
CA LEU A 181 -9.17 66.20 -58.47
C LEU A 181 -9.54 67.68 -58.41
N LYS A 182 -9.04 68.42 -57.41
CA LYS A 182 -9.17 69.90 -57.36
C LYS A 182 -8.49 70.58 -58.54
N ALA A 183 -7.30 70.13 -58.95
CA ALA A 183 -6.61 70.67 -60.12
C ALA A 183 -7.36 70.37 -61.43
N LYS A 184 -7.81 69.12 -61.62
CA LYS A 184 -8.65 68.71 -62.77
C LYS A 184 -9.94 69.53 -62.85
N PHE A 185 -10.62 69.75 -61.71
CA PHE A 185 -11.81 70.59 -61.63
C PHE A 185 -11.52 72.06 -61.95
N LYS A 186 -10.38 72.61 -61.49
CA LYS A 186 -9.95 73.98 -61.83
C LYS A 186 -9.72 74.13 -63.33
N ASN A 187 -8.99 73.21 -63.95
CA ASN A 187 -8.73 73.22 -65.39
C ASN A 187 -10.04 73.11 -66.18
N LEU A 188 -10.93 72.18 -65.84
CA LEU A 188 -12.22 72.02 -66.50
C LEU A 188 -13.13 73.26 -66.33
N LYS A 189 -13.02 73.96 -65.19
CA LYS A 189 -13.67 75.25 -65.00
C LYS A 189 -13.07 76.34 -65.89
N GLU A 190 -11.74 76.43 -65.99
CA GLU A 190 -11.05 77.37 -66.87
C GLU A 190 -11.38 77.10 -68.35
N GLU A 191 -11.48 75.83 -68.76
CA GLU A 191 -11.97 75.42 -70.07
C GLU A 191 -13.42 75.88 -70.29
N HIS A 192 -14.33 75.59 -69.35
CA HIS A 192 -15.73 76.03 -69.42
C HIS A 192 -15.85 77.57 -69.46
N ASP A 193 -15.07 78.27 -68.64
CA ASP A 193 -15.02 79.74 -68.65
C ASP A 193 -14.52 80.23 -70.02
N SER A 194 -13.50 79.61 -70.62
CA SER A 194 -13.02 79.96 -71.97
C SER A 194 -14.02 79.63 -73.09
N PHE A 195 -14.81 78.56 -72.95
CA PHE A 195 -15.90 78.22 -73.87
C PHE A 195 -17.05 79.20 -73.75
N ARG A 196 -17.38 79.67 -72.54
CA ARG A 196 -18.34 80.77 -72.34
C ARG A 196 -17.82 82.06 -72.96
N ASP A 197 -16.57 82.46 -72.68
CA ASP A 197 -15.98 83.68 -73.24
C ASP A 197 -15.81 83.60 -74.79
N LEU A 198 -15.73 82.40 -75.36
CA LEU A 198 -15.83 82.18 -76.82
C LEU A 198 -17.27 82.27 -77.31
N ALA A 199 -18.24 81.68 -76.60
CA ALA A 199 -19.66 81.75 -76.94
C ALA A 199 -20.20 83.18 -76.83
N ASP A 200 -19.78 83.95 -75.83
CA ASP A 200 -20.12 85.36 -75.63
C ASP A 200 -19.52 86.21 -76.77
N ARG A 201 -18.25 86.01 -77.14
CA ARG A 201 -17.67 86.66 -78.34
C ARG A 201 -18.36 86.25 -79.63
N MET A 202 -18.73 84.98 -79.78
CA MET A 202 -19.51 84.53 -80.93
C MET A 202 -20.91 85.13 -80.94
N LEU A 203 -21.54 85.35 -79.78
CA LEU A 203 -22.81 86.06 -79.66
C LEU A 203 -22.63 87.53 -80.01
N GLU A 204 -21.59 88.22 -79.52
CA GLU A 204 -21.26 89.59 -79.91
C GLU A 204 -20.98 89.71 -81.42
N GLU A 205 -20.20 88.79 -82.01
CA GLU A 205 -19.99 88.71 -83.46
C GLU A 205 -21.28 88.43 -84.22
N LYS A 206 -22.15 87.54 -83.69
CA LYS A 206 -23.46 87.27 -84.29
C LYS A 206 -24.44 88.41 -84.09
N ASP A 207 -24.34 89.22 -83.05
CA ASP A 207 -25.17 90.40 -82.82
C ASP A 207 -24.66 91.60 -83.63
N MET A 208 -23.35 91.73 -83.83
CA MET A 208 -22.76 92.64 -84.81
C MET A 208 -23.14 92.23 -86.24
N GLU A 209 -23.09 90.94 -86.57
CA GLU A 209 -23.51 90.42 -87.86
C GLU A 209 -25.03 90.43 -88.02
N ILE A 210 -25.83 90.25 -86.96
CA ILE A 210 -27.29 90.47 -86.99
C ILE A 210 -27.58 91.95 -87.12
N SER A 211 -26.77 92.85 -86.58
CA SER A 211 -26.91 94.30 -86.79
C SER A 211 -26.50 94.70 -88.21
N ARG A 212 -25.39 94.15 -88.73
CA ARG A 212 -24.93 94.32 -90.11
C ARG A 212 -25.95 93.75 -91.07
N LEU A 213 -26.32 92.48 -90.93
CA LEU A 213 -27.41 91.83 -91.65
C LEU A 213 -28.76 92.47 -91.39
N SER A 214 -29.07 93.14 -90.28
CA SER A 214 -30.34 93.88 -90.12
C SER A 214 -30.29 95.21 -90.86
N SER A 215 -29.12 95.84 -90.99
CA SER A 215 -28.92 96.98 -91.89
C SER A 215 -28.92 96.54 -93.36
N GLU A 216 -28.36 95.38 -93.66
CA GLU A 216 -28.28 94.77 -94.99
C GLU A 216 -29.63 94.18 -95.38
N ILE A 217 -30.43 93.66 -94.44
CA ILE A 217 -31.84 93.27 -94.58
C ILE A 217 -32.71 94.52 -94.68
N LYS A 218 -32.40 95.65 -94.04
CA LYS A 218 -33.03 96.94 -94.38
C LYS A 218 -32.78 97.32 -95.85
N ASN A 219 -31.61 96.98 -96.39
CA ASN A 219 -31.24 97.23 -97.79
C ASN A 219 -31.76 96.12 -98.76
N LEU A 220 -31.94 94.88 -98.29
CA LEU A 220 -32.30 93.68 -99.07
C LEU A 220 -33.79 93.32 -98.96
N GLN A 221 -34.50 93.73 -97.91
CA GLN A 221 -35.97 93.89 -97.91
C GLN A 221 -36.40 94.93 -98.95
N HIS A 222 -35.47 95.76 -99.43
CA HIS A 222 -35.68 96.61 -100.59
C HIS A 222 -35.43 95.90 -101.94
N SER A 223 -34.88 94.67 -101.94
CA SER A 223 -34.36 93.97 -103.12
C SER A 223 -34.93 92.56 -103.37
N LEU A 224 -36.09 92.24 -102.75
CA LEU A 224 -36.95 91.08 -103.02
C LEU A 224 -36.43 89.65 -102.72
N ASP A 225 -37.37 88.83 -102.22
CA ASP A 225 -37.67 87.46 -102.63
C ASP A 225 -36.57 86.61 -103.34
N LEU A 226 -36.03 85.60 -102.64
CA LEU A 226 -36.34 84.17 -102.90
C LEU A 226 -35.45 83.19 -102.08
N ARG A 227 -36.08 82.11 -101.61
CA ARG A 227 -35.53 80.88 -100.97
C ARG A 227 -35.19 79.85 -102.10
N PRO A 228 -34.69 78.57 -101.91
CA PRO A 228 -34.36 77.83 -100.68
C PRO A 228 -33.23 76.74 -100.67
N LYS A 229 -32.92 76.23 -99.44
CA LYS A 229 -32.68 74.83 -98.97
C LYS A 229 -31.77 73.78 -99.69
N GLY A 230 -30.97 73.10 -98.85
CA GLY A 230 -30.59 71.65 -98.83
C GLY A 230 -29.44 71.44 -97.83
N SER A 231 -29.37 70.52 -96.83
CA SER A 231 -29.70 69.09 -96.62
C SER A 231 -28.62 68.09 -97.12
N ILE A 232 -28.53 66.89 -96.47
CA ILE A 232 -27.77 65.65 -96.84
C ILE A 232 -26.28 65.56 -96.40
N ASP A 233 -25.69 64.45 -95.86
CA ASP A 233 -26.13 63.35 -94.94
C ASP A 233 -24.97 62.39 -94.47
N GLU A 234 -25.19 61.61 -93.38
CA GLU A 234 -24.82 60.18 -93.10
C GLU A 234 -23.38 59.55 -92.88
N ILE A 235 -23.26 58.77 -91.77
CA ILE A 235 -22.71 57.37 -91.53
C ILE A 235 -21.20 56.95 -91.71
N ASN A 236 -20.74 56.07 -90.78
CA ASN A 236 -19.63 55.04 -90.79
C ASN A 236 -18.39 55.34 -89.90
N GLY A 237 -17.69 54.39 -89.25
CA GLY A 237 -17.87 52.92 -89.07
C GLY A 237 -16.67 52.20 -88.39
N THR A 238 -16.77 50.86 -88.20
CA THR A 238 -15.71 49.80 -88.09
C THR A 238 -14.77 49.57 -86.87
N ALA A 239 -14.82 48.32 -86.33
CA ALA A 239 -13.73 47.35 -85.99
C ALA A 239 -12.71 47.65 -84.83
N THR A 240 -11.89 46.73 -84.24
CA THR A 240 -11.54 45.29 -84.47
C THR A 240 -10.89 44.61 -83.21
N GLN A 241 -10.84 43.26 -83.15
CA GLN A 241 -9.87 42.34 -82.45
C GLN A 241 -9.72 42.41 -80.89
N LYS A 242 -9.65 41.31 -80.09
CA LYS A 242 -8.90 40.02 -80.07
C LYS A 242 -7.39 40.11 -79.74
N GLN A 243 -6.96 39.56 -78.59
CA GLN A 243 -6.16 38.30 -78.52
C GLN A 243 -5.84 37.82 -77.09
N ASP A 244 -5.71 36.49 -76.95
CA ASP A 244 -5.16 35.78 -75.78
C ASP A 244 -3.64 35.56 -75.88
N ALA A 245 -2.97 35.34 -74.75
CA ALA A 245 -1.82 34.44 -74.66
C ALA A 245 -1.60 33.96 -73.21
N SER A 246 -1.42 32.64 -73.01
CA SER A 246 -1.04 32.03 -71.73
C SER A 246 0.37 31.43 -71.82
N SER A 247 1.12 31.41 -70.72
CA SER A 247 2.57 31.14 -70.69
C SER A 247 2.96 29.96 -69.79
N PRO A 248 4.10 29.28 -70.04
CA PRO A 248 4.43 27.97 -69.43
C PRO A 248 4.86 28.01 -67.95
N SER A 249 4.89 29.18 -67.31
CA SER A 249 5.30 29.36 -65.90
C SER A 249 4.42 28.60 -64.88
N ALA A 250 3.17 28.29 -65.25
CA ALA A 250 2.20 27.65 -64.35
C ALA A 250 2.57 26.21 -63.96
N ALA A 251 3.20 25.44 -64.86
CA ALA A 251 3.46 24.01 -64.62
C ALA A 251 4.54 23.77 -63.55
N GLU A 252 5.59 24.58 -63.53
CA GLU A 252 6.71 24.45 -62.58
C GLU A 252 6.29 24.86 -61.15
N GLN A 253 5.45 25.90 -61.05
CA GLN A 253 4.81 26.30 -59.79
C GLN A 253 3.91 25.20 -59.22
N GLN A 254 3.21 24.45 -60.08
CA GLN A 254 2.33 23.35 -59.67
C GLN A 254 3.12 22.15 -59.11
N ILE A 255 4.30 21.84 -59.69
CA ILE A 255 5.18 20.76 -59.20
C ILE A 255 5.73 21.10 -57.80
N LEU A 256 6.22 22.34 -57.61
CA LEU A 256 6.72 22.82 -56.31
C LEU A 256 5.65 22.77 -55.21
N MET A 257 4.40 23.11 -55.55
CA MET A 257 3.27 23.06 -54.63
C MET A 257 2.95 21.63 -54.18
N LEU A 258 2.95 20.67 -55.11
CA LEU A 258 2.69 19.26 -54.81
C LEU A 258 3.80 18.64 -53.95
N ALA A 259 5.07 18.94 -54.24
CA ALA A 259 6.20 18.47 -53.44
C ALA A 259 6.13 18.98 -51.99
N ARG A 260 5.77 20.26 -51.79
CA ARG A 260 5.57 20.83 -50.45
C ARG A 260 4.41 20.17 -49.71
N GLN A 261 3.29 19.91 -50.40
CA GLN A 261 2.14 19.24 -49.78
C GLN A 261 2.44 17.77 -49.41
N GLN A 262 3.29 17.10 -50.17
CA GLN A 262 3.73 15.75 -49.84
C GLN A 262 4.64 15.73 -48.61
N ALA A 263 5.64 16.62 -48.54
CA ALA A 263 6.51 16.74 -47.36
C ALA A 263 5.72 17.02 -46.06
N GLN A 264 4.69 17.87 -46.12
CA GLN A 264 3.81 18.15 -44.97
C GLN A 264 3.03 16.90 -44.51
N ARG A 265 2.46 16.13 -45.44
CA ARG A 265 1.77 14.87 -45.08
C ARG A 265 2.72 13.84 -44.48
N GLU A 266 3.95 13.75 -44.99
CA GLU A 266 4.96 12.83 -44.46
C GLU A 266 5.41 13.25 -43.05
N GLU A 267 5.57 14.55 -42.78
CA GLU A 267 5.85 15.08 -41.44
C GLU A 267 4.70 14.78 -40.47
N GLU A 268 3.45 15.12 -40.81
CA GLU A 268 2.25 14.80 -40.02
C GLU A 268 2.13 13.30 -39.73
N LEU A 269 2.41 12.45 -40.71
CA LEU A 269 2.36 10.99 -40.57
C LEU A 269 3.45 10.49 -39.60
N THR A 270 4.68 11.01 -39.67
CA THR A 270 5.73 10.65 -38.69
C THR A 270 5.43 11.18 -37.29
N GLN A 271 4.81 12.35 -37.16
CA GLN A 271 4.36 12.89 -35.86
C GLN A 271 3.26 12.00 -35.25
N ALA A 272 2.26 11.61 -36.05
CA ALA A 272 1.21 10.69 -35.62
C ALA A 272 1.78 9.32 -35.21
N GLN A 273 2.74 8.76 -35.96
CA GLN A 273 3.41 7.51 -35.60
C GLN A 273 4.16 7.60 -34.28
N ARG A 274 4.90 8.69 -34.03
CA ARG A 274 5.58 8.92 -32.73
C ARG A 274 4.58 9.04 -31.58
N HIS A 275 3.45 9.71 -31.79
CA HIS A 275 2.42 9.84 -30.77
C HIS A 275 1.72 8.50 -30.47
N ILE A 276 1.45 7.68 -31.49
CA ILE A 276 0.92 6.32 -31.33
C ILE A 276 1.87 5.46 -30.49
N LEU A 277 3.18 5.50 -30.76
CA LEU A 277 4.17 4.75 -29.97
C LEU A 277 4.21 5.24 -28.52
N ALA A 278 4.24 6.55 -28.27
CA ALA A 278 4.22 7.09 -26.91
C ALA A 278 2.95 6.69 -26.12
N LEU A 279 1.78 6.69 -26.77
CA LEU A 279 0.54 6.23 -26.15
C LEU A 279 0.52 4.70 -25.93
N GLN A 280 1.18 3.92 -26.79
CA GLN A 280 1.33 2.48 -26.60
C GLN A 280 2.21 2.17 -25.38
N ASP A 281 3.34 2.86 -25.23
CA ASP A 281 4.21 2.74 -24.06
C ASP A 281 3.48 3.14 -22.76
N GLU A 282 2.71 4.24 -22.78
CA GLU A 282 1.90 4.70 -21.64
C GLU A 282 0.80 3.69 -21.26
N ILE A 283 0.08 3.11 -22.24
CA ILE A 283 -0.89 2.04 -21.98
C ILE A 283 -0.21 0.80 -21.38
N GLU A 284 0.96 0.43 -21.89
CA GLU A 284 1.75 -0.69 -21.38
C GLU A 284 2.24 -0.48 -19.93
N GLU A 285 2.59 0.75 -19.56
CA GLU A 285 2.96 1.11 -18.18
C GLU A 285 1.74 1.06 -17.25
N LEU A 286 0.63 1.71 -17.64
CA LEU A 286 -0.63 1.67 -16.91
C LEU A 286 -1.19 0.25 -16.74
N GLU A 287 -1.02 -0.64 -17.72
CA GLU A 287 -1.37 -2.05 -17.59
C GLU A 287 -0.51 -2.78 -16.55
N ARG A 288 0.80 -2.52 -16.50
CA ARG A 288 1.70 -3.09 -15.48
C ARG A 288 1.31 -2.60 -14.09
N GLU A 289 1.06 -1.31 -13.93
CA GLU A 289 0.57 -0.73 -12.67
C GLU A 289 -0.78 -1.33 -12.25
N ASN A 290 -1.74 -1.47 -13.16
CA ASN A 290 -3.06 -2.02 -12.85
C ASN A 290 -2.98 -3.50 -12.42
N ARG A 291 -2.10 -4.28 -13.07
CA ARG A 291 -1.80 -5.67 -12.65
C ARG A 291 -1.20 -5.71 -11.24
N LEU A 292 -0.26 -4.81 -10.92
CA LEU A 292 0.35 -4.74 -9.59
C LEU A 292 -0.66 -4.31 -8.51
N HIS A 293 -1.45 -3.26 -8.77
CA HIS A 293 -2.53 -2.82 -7.89
C HIS A 293 -3.56 -3.93 -7.66
N SER A 294 -3.92 -4.68 -8.71
CA SER A 294 -4.84 -5.84 -8.60
C SER A 294 -4.28 -6.94 -7.70
N GLN A 295 -2.97 -7.23 -7.78
CA GLN A 295 -2.30 -8.18 -6.87
C GLN A 295 -2.30 -7.66 -5.43
N GLN A 296 -1.94 -6.40 -5.20
CA GLN A 296 -1.96 -5.78 -3.87
C GLN A 296 -3.38 -5.78 -3.26
N VAL A 297 -4.40 -5.44 -4.04
CA VAL A 297 -5.81 -5.49 -3.62
C VAL A 297 -6.25 -6.92 -3.29
N SER A 298 -5.75 -7.93 -4.01
CA SER A 298 -6.02 -9.34 -3.69
C SER A 298 -5.41 -9.73 -2.34
N LEU A 299 -4.13 -9.42 -2.12
CA LEU A 299 -3.42 -9.69 -0.87
C LEU A 299 -4.08 -8.97 0.32
N LEU A 300 -4.40 -7.68 0.19
CA LEU A 300 -5.08 -6.91 1.24
C LEU A 300 -6.48 -7.44 1.56
N LYS A 301 -7.22 -7.95 0.55
CA LYS A 301 -8.51 -8.62 0.78
C LYS A 301 -8.35 -9.95 1.51
N GLU A 302 -7.26 -10.68 1.28
CA GLU A 302 -6.96 -11.93 1.98
C GLU A 302 -6.53 -11.68 3.43
N GLU A 303 -5.62 -10.73 3.67
CA GLU A 303 -5.24 -10.24 4.99
C GLU A 303 -6.46 -9.76 5.80
N LEU A 304 -7.33 -8.93 5.20
CA LEU A 304 -8.56 -8.47 5.84
C LEU A 304 -9.47 -9.64 6.25
N ARG A 305 -9.64 -10.63 5.37
CA ARG A 305 -10.41 -11.85 5.67
C ARG A 305 -9.77 -12.66 6.80
N ASN A 306 -8.44 -12.76 6.84
CA ASN A 306 -7.71 -13.48 7.88
C ASN A 306 -7.82 -12.78 9.24
N MET A 307 -7.73 -11.45 9.27
CA MET A 307 -7.97 -10.62 10.45
C MET A 307 -9.42 -10.73 10.95
N ASP A 308 -10.42 -10.69 10.06
CA ASP A 308 -11.83 -10.92 10.42
C ASP A 308 -12.06 -12.33 11.00
N ARG A 309 -11.44 -13.37 10.41
CA ARG A 309 -11.47 -14.74 10.95
C ARG A 309 -10.79 -14.84 12.31
N ALA A 310 -9.66 -14.16 12.51
CA ALA A 310 -8.95 -14.14 13.80
C ALA A 310 -9.81 -13.47 14.89
N ARG A 311 -10.30 -12.25 14.64
CA ARG A 311 -11.16 -11.50 15.57
C ARG A 311 -12.44 -12.24 15.92
N LYS A 312 -13.04 -12.97 14.98
CA LYS A 312 -14.22 -13.82 15.27
C LYS A 312 -13.90 -15.04 16.12
N ARG A 313 -12.71 -15.64 15.96
CA ARG A 313 -12.23 -16.76 16.80
C ARG A 313 -11.97 -16.35 18.25
N GLU A 314 -11.52 -15.12 18.50
CA GLU A 314 -11.33 -14.57 19.86
C GLU A 314 -12.61 -14.52 20.69
N GLY A 315 -13.79 -14.42 20.04
CA GLY A 315 -15.10 -14.40 20.71
C GLY A 315 -15.73 -15.76 20.95
N VAL A 316 -15.05 -16.87 20.65
CA VAL A 316 -15.59 -18.23 20.76
C VAL A 316 -15.38 -18.82 22.14
N ASP A 317 -16.45 -19.33 22.77
CA ASP A 317 -16.31 -20.14 23.98
C ASP A 317 -15.60 -21.47 23.67
N MET A 318 -14.37 -21.58 24.15
CA MET A 318 -13.53 -22.76 24.02
C MET A 318 -14.14 -23.99 24.73
N THR A 319 -14.99 -23.78 25.73
CA THR A 319 -15.70 -24.86 26.45
C THR A 319 -16.75 -25.49 25.54
N TYR A 320 -17.56 -24.67 24.87
CA TYR A 320 -18.51 -25.13 23.86
C TYR A 320 -17.81 -25.83 22.69
N LEU A 321 -16.75 -25.23 22.14
CA LEU A 321 -15.98 -25.84 21.04
C LEU A 321 -15.40 -27.20 21.45
N LYS A 322 -14.80 -27.30 22.65
CA LYS A 322 -14.30 -28.57 23.21
C LYS A 322 -15.40 -29.63 23.22
N ASN A 323 -16.59 -29.30 23.71
CA ASN A 323 -17.70 -30.25 23.80
C ASN A 323 -18.23 -30.69 22.42
N VAL A 324 -18.22 -29.81 21.42
CA VAL A 324 -18.61 -30.14 20.03
C VAL A 324 -17.56 -31.05 19.37
N VAL A 325 -16.27 -30.75 19.52
CA VAL A 325 -15.17 -31.59 19.01
C VAL A 325 -15.14 -32.96 19.69
N LEU A 326 -15.36 -33.01 21.01
CA LEU A 326 -15.39 -34.25 21.76
C LEU A 326 -16.56 -35.15 21.32
N LYS A 327 -17.75 -34.57 21.10
CA LYS A 327 -18.87 -35.29 20.47
C LYS A 327 -18.55 -35.79 19.06
N LEU A 328 -17.90 -34.99 18.22
CA LEU A 328 -17.51 -35.41 16.87
C LEU A 328 -16.59 -36.64 16.91
N LEU A 329 -15.65 -36.70 17.87
CA LEU A 329 -14.76 -37.84 18.06
C LEU A 329 -15.46 -39.07 18.67
N GLU A 330 -16.51 -38.87 19.48
CA GLU A 330 -17.30 -39.96 20.09
C GLU A 330 -18.34 -40.57 19.14
N THR A 331 -19.04 -39.75 18.33
CA THR A 331 -20.15 -40.20 17.47
C THR A 331 -19.79 -40.34 16.00
N GLY A 332 -18.73 -39.66 15.53
CA GLY A 332 -18.34 -39.65 14.11
C GLY A 332 -19.30 -38.87 13.20
N GLU A 333 -20.21 -38.06 13.74
CA GLU A 333 -21.23 -37.30 12.99
C GLU A 333 -20.64 -36.08 12.26
N VAL A 334 -19.72 -36.31 11.32
CA VAL A 334 -19.02 -35.27 10.54
C VAL A 334 -20.01 -34.35 9.84
N GLU A 335 -21.00 -34.88 9.13
CA GLU A 335 -21.97 -34.07 8.36
C GLU A 335 -22.76 -33.07 9.23
N ALA A 336 -23.06 -33.42 10.48
CA ALA A 336 -23.85 -32.59 11.39
C ALA A 336 -23.00 -31.61 12.21
N LEU A 337 -21.81 -32.02 12.65
CA LEU A 337 -20.97 -31.24 13.56
C LEU A 337 -19.87 -30.43 12.86
N LEU A 338 -19.42 -30.84 11.67
CA LEU A 338 -18.44 -30.08 10.88
C LEU A 338 -18.94 -28.67 10.50
N PRO A 339 -20.21 -28.43 10.10
CA PRO A 339 -20.71 -27.07 9.85
C PRO A 339 -20.64 -26.17 11.09
N VAL A 340 -20.89 -26.73 12.28
CA VAL A 340 -20.81 -26.00 13.56
C VAL A 340 -19.35 -25.65 13.86
N ILE A 341 -18.43 -26.60 13.73
CA ILE A 341 -16.99 -26.38 13.96
C ILE A 341 -16.43 -25.37 12.94
N ALA A 342 -16.79 -25.50 11.65
CA ALA A 342 -16.39 -24.58 10.60
C ALA A 342 -16.91 -23.14 10.84
N MET A 343 -18.12 -23.00 11.39
CA MET A 343 -18.67 -21.70 11.78
C MET A 343 -17.93 -21.11 12.99
N LEU A 344 -17.64 -21.90 14.02
CA LEU A 344 -16.92 -21.43 15.21
C LEU A 344 -15.47 -21.04 14.87
N LEU A 345 -14.75 -21.91 14.17
CA LEU A 345 -13.34 -21.68 13.80
C LEU A 345 -13.16 -20.83 12.53
N GLN A 346 -14.25 -20.41 11.90
CA GLN A 346 -14.28 -19.57 10.69
C GLN A 346 -13.42 -20.14 9.55
N PHE A 347 -13.60 -21.43 9.26
CA PHE A 347 -12.89 -22.12 8.18
C PHE A 347 -13.12 -21.45 6.82
N SER A 348 -12.08 -21.46 5.99
CA SER A 348 -12.19 -21.14 4.56
C SER A 348 -13.01 -22.20 3.81
N PRO A 349 -13.57 -21.87 2.63
CA PRO A 349 -14.26 -22.85 1.79
C PRO A 349 -13.39 -24.08 1.48
N ASP A 350 -12.09 -23.87 1.28
CA ASP A 350 -11.12 -24.92 0.96
C ASP A 350 -10.85 -25.85 2.16
N GLU A 351 -10.81 -25.30 3.38
CA GLU A 351 -10.70 -26.10 4.62
C GLU A 351 -11.97 -26.92 4.87
N VAL A 352 -13.16 -26.35 4.62
CA VAL A 352 -14.42 -27.10 4.71
C VAL A 352 -14.46 -28.23 3.68
N GLN A 353 -14.06 -27.97 2.43
CA GLN A 353 -13.98 -29.01 1.40
C GLN A 353 -12.98 -30.11 1.76
N LYS A 354 -11.78 -29.77 2.27
CA LYS A 354 -10.80 -30.77 2.74
C LYS A 354 -11.36 -31.66 3.86
N CYS A 355 -12.07 -31.07 4.83
CA CYS A 355 -12.69 -31.82 5.92
C CYS A 355 -13.96 -32.60 5.52
N GLN A 356 -14.51 -32.36 4.32
CA GLN A 356 -15.61 -33.15 3.73
C GLN A 356 -15.11 -34.26 2.78
N GLN A 357 -13.85 -34.20 2.34
CA GLN A 357 -13.21 -35.14 1.42
C GLN A 357 -12.25 -36.11 2.12
N ALA A 358 -12.04 -35.95 3.43
CA ALA A 358 -11.24 -36.80 4.31
C ALA A 358 -12.12 -37.71 5.16
#